data_AF-A0A957NA85-F1
#
_entry.id   AF-A0A957NA85-F1
#
_cell.length_a   1.000
_cell.length_b   1.000
_cell.length_c   1.000
_cell.angle_alpha   90.00
_cell.angle_beta   90.00
_cell.angle_gamma   90.00
#
_symmetry.space_group_name_H-M   'P 1'
#
loop_
_entity.id
_entity.type
_entity.pdbx_description
1 polymer ?
#
loop_
_entity_poly.entity_id
_entity_poly.type
_entity_poly.pdbx_seq_one_letter_code
_entity_poly.pdbx_strand_id
1 'polypeptide(L)'
;MATSRATVRQALAGLLEAALVGSGKPAQAVYGYQVGDFEGQSPVVVVASGPMERTRRGFGPCWHSKATLLVYVFVAYAAAGGWTEEDAEDALDAIEAAIADVVLANSS
;
A
#
# COMPACT_ATOMS: atom_id res chain seq x y z
N MET A 1 23.48 -3.42 -8.64
CA MET A 1 22.40 -4.04 -9.43
C MET A 1 21.20 -3.11 -9.40
N ALA A 2 20.47 -2.96 -10.51
CA ALA A 2 19.24 -2.16 -10.51
C ALA A 2 18.12 -2.94 -9.78
N THR A 3 17.58 -2.39 -8.70
CA THR A 3 16.47 -3.01 -7.95
C THR A 3 15.20 -3.00 -8.79
N SER A 4 14.51 -4.14 -8.87
CA SER A 4 13.28 -4.24 -9.66
C SER A 4 12.09 -3.54 -8.96
N ARG A 5 11.13 -3.04 -9.74
CA ARG A 5 9.87 -2.49 -9.20
C ARG A 5 9.12 -3.48 -8.33
N ALA A 6 9.15 -4.77 -8.69
CA ALA A 6 8.52 -5.82 -7.91
C ALA A 6 9.18 -5.96 -6.53
N THR A 7 10.51 -5.89 -6.47
CA THR A 7 11.26 -5.95 -5.21
C THR A 7 10.90 -4.77 -4.30
N VAL A 8 10.87 -3.54 -4.84
CA VAL A 8 10.49 -2.36 -4.04
C VAL A 8 9.03 -2.42 -3.58
N ARG A 9 8.11 -2.85 -4.47
CA ARG A 9 6.70 -3.04 -4.12
C ARG A 9 6.52 -4.05 -2.99
N GLN A 10 7.18 -5.21 -3.06
CA GLN A 10 7.09 -6.22 -2.01
C GLN A 10 7.72 -5.76 -0.70
N ALA A 11 8.82 -5.00 -0.77
CA ALA A 11 9.42 -4.41 0.43
C ALA A 11 8.46 -3.43 1.13
N LEU A 12 7.82 -2.53 0.38
CA LEU A 12 6.81 -1.62 0.93
C LEU A 12 5.61 -2.39 1.49
N ALA A 13 5.13 -3.42 0.78
CA ALA A 13 4.03 -4.25 1.26
C ALA A 13 4.35 -4.94 2.58
N GLY A 14 5.56 -5.48 2.74
CA GLY A 14 5.99 -6.09 4.01
C GLY A 14 6.08 -5.09 5.17
N LEU A 15 6.50 -3.85 4.91
CA LEU A 15 6.49 -2.80 5.93
C LEU A 15 5.06 -2.44 6.36
N LEU A 16 4.15 -2.31 5.39
CA LEU A 16 2.74 -2.02 5.67
C LEU A 16 2.03 -3.19 6.35
N GLU A 17 2.30 -4.42 5.95
CA GLU A 17 1.75 -5.62 6.61
C GLU A 17 2.17 -5.67 8.08
N ALA A 18 3.46 -5.43 8.35
CA ALA A 18 3.98 -5.37 9.70
C ALA A 18 3.39 -4.22 10.54
N ALA A 19 2.95 -3.13 9.93
CA ALA A 19 2.33 -2.01 10.63
C ALA A 19 0.81 -2.18 10.84
N LEU A 20 0.11 -2.71 9.84
CA LEU A 20 -1.35 -2.64 9.73
C LEU A 20 -2.08 -3.95 10.04
N VAL A 21 -1.40 -5.10 10.03
CA VAL A 21 -2.01 -6.41 10.25
C VAL A 21 -1.57 -7.03 11.56
N GLY A 22 -2.52 -7.66 12.26
CA GLY A 22 -2.34 -8.36 13.52
C GLY A 22 -3.32 -7.90 14.60
N SER A 23 -3.15 -8.42 15.82
CA SER A 23 -4.03 -8.08 16.94
C SER A 23 -3.98 -6.58 17.25
N GLY A 24 -5.16 -5.94 17.29
CA GLY A 24 -5.30 -4.52 17.64
C GLY A 24 -4.92 -3.53 16.53
N LYS A 25 -4.73 -4.00 15.30
CA LYS A 25 -4.38 -3.17 14.14
C LYS A 25 -5.54 -3.06 13.16
N PRO A 26 -5.58 -2.00 12.33
CA PRO A 26 -6.79 -1.63 11.61
C PRO A 26 -7.05 -2.44 10.33
N ALA A 27 -6.07 -3.16 9.77
CA ALA A 27 -6.25 -3.93 8.54
C ALA A 27 -6.26 -5.44 8.78
N GLN A 28 -7.11 -6.15 8.05
CA GLN A 28 -7.14 -7.61 8.04
C GLN A 28 -6.03 -8.19 7.15
N ALA A 29 -5.71 -7.52 6.03
CA ALA A 29 -4.66 -7.97 5.12
C ALA A 29 -3.99 -6.81 4.36
N VAL A 30 -2.75 -7.04 3.97
CA VAL A 30 -2.01 -6.22 3.00
C VAL A 30 -1.55 -7.11 1.85
N TYR A 31 -1.91 -6.74 0.64
CA TYR A 31 -1.48 -7.45 -0.56
C TYR A 31 -0.41 -6.65 -1.30
N GLY A 32 0.75 -7.27 -1.49
CA GLY A 32 1.80 -6.68 -2.31
C GLY A 32 1.51 -6.67 -3.81
N TYR A 33 0.31 -6.97 -4.27
CA TYR A 33 -0.05 -7.06 -5.69
C TYR A 33 -1.53 -6.75 -5.88
N GLN A 34 -1.95 -6.41 -7.11
CA GLN A 34 -3.35 -6.14 -7.39
C GLN A 34 -4.16 -7.45 -7.33
N VAL A 35 -5.11 -7.49 -6.40
CA VAL A 35 -5.99 -8.63 -6.15
C VAL A 35 -7.36 -8.35 -6.78
N GLY A 36 -8.00 -9.40 -7.32
CA GLY A 36 -9.33 -9.30 -7.95
C GLY A 36 -10.51 -9.47 -7.00
N ASP A 37 -10.31 -10.18 -5.88
CA ASP A 37 -11.33 -10.44 -4.85
C ASP A 37 -10.65 -10.55 -3.47
N PHE A 38 -11.24 -9.91 -2.46
CA PHE A 38 -10.74 -9.91 -1.08
C PHE A 38 -11.35 -11.03 -0.22
N GLU A 39 -12.22 -11.88 -0.78
CA GLU A 39 -12.84 -13.01 -0.08
C GLU A 39 -13.61 -12.59 1.19
N GLY A 40 -14.22 -11.39 1.15
CA GLY A 40 -14.96 -10.80 2.27
C GLY A 40 -14.11 -10.12 3.34
N GLN A 41 -12.79 -10.03 3.16
CA GLN A 41 -11.92 -9.32 4.09
C GLN A 41 -12.08 -7.79 3.98
N SER A 42 -12.11 -7.13 5.14
CA SER A 42 -12.16 -5.67 5.25
C SER A 42 -11.81 -5.23 6.68
N PRO A 43 -10.96 -4.20 6.89
CA PRO A 43 -10.22 -3.42 5.89
C PRO A 43 -9.07 -4.17 5.21
N VAL A 44 -8.77 -3.82 3.96
CA VAL A 44 -7.67 -4.39 3.16
C VAL A 44 -6.85 -3.29 2.49
N VAL A 45 -5.53 -3.47 2.42
CA VAL A 45 -4.62 -2.58 1.68
C VAL A 45 -3.96 -3.31 0.53
N VAL A 46 -3.85 -2.66 -0.63
CA VAL A 46 -3.20 -3.19 -1.83
C VAL A 46 -2.06 -2.26 -2.26
N VAL A 47 -0.86 -2.81 -2.37
CA VAL A 47 0.31 -2.11 -2.93
C VAL A 47 0.50 -2.56 -4.36
N ALA A 48 0.21 -1.68 -5.31
CA ALA A 48 0.35 -1.93 -6.74
C ALA A 48 1.48 -1.11 -7.35
N SER A 49 2.00 -1.56 -8.49
CA SER A 49 3.00 -0.81 -9.23
C SER A 49 2.31 0.19 -10.16
N GLY A 50 2.53 1.49 -9.93
CA GLY A 50 2.03 2.58 -10.76
C GLY A 50 2.89 2.82 -12.02
N PRO A 51 2.67 3.94 -12.73
CA PRO A 51 3.47 4.30 -13.90
C PRO A 51 4.96 4.41 -13.55
N MET A 52 5.81 4.24 -14.58
CA MET A 52 7.25 4.41 -14.42
C MET A 52 7.77 5.34 -15.51
N GLU A 53 8.42 6.41 -15.07
CA GLU A 53 9.14 7.31 -15.94
C GLU A 53 10.55 6.74 -16.20
N ARG A 54 10.95 6.66 -17.47
CA ARG A 54 12.30 6.29 -17.87
C ARG A 54 12.85 7.41 -18.74
N THR A 55 13.80 8.17 -18.21
CA THR A 55 14.48 9.23 -18.96
C THR A 55 15.94 8.86 -19.19
N ARG A 56 16.41 9.12 -20.41
CA ARG A 56 17.83 9.03 -20.73
C ARG A 56 18.43 10.41 -20.49
N ARG A 57 19.05 10.62 -19.33
CA ARG A 57 19.77 11.86 -19.01
C ARG A 57 21.28 11.61 -19.13
N GLY A 58 21.91 12.18 -20.16
CA GLY A 58 23.37 12.18 -20.36
C GLY A 58 23.88 11.57 -21.67
N PHE A 59 25.14 11.83 -21.99
CA PHE A 59 25.90 11.12 -23.04
C PHE A 59 26.22 9.69 -22.54
N GLY A 60 25.67 8.66 -23.19
CA GLY A 60 25.93 7.25 -22.84
C GLY A 60 24.65 6.40 -22.65
N PRO A 61 24.77 5.15 -22.14
CA PRO A 61 23.66 4.22 -21.93
C PRO A 61 22.94 4.38 -20.59
N CYS A 62 23.20 5.45 -19.82
CA CYS A 62 22.64 5.63 -18.48
C CYS A 62 21.15 6.01 -18.53
N TRP A 63 20.33 5.20 -17.85
CA TRP A 63 18.89 5.41 -17.68
C TRP A 63 18.59 5.91 -16.27
N HIS A 64 17.81 6.97 -16.16
CA HIS A 64 17.16 7.38 -14.92
C HIS A 64 15.74 6.83 -14.92
N SER A 65 15.39 6.05 -13.90
CA SER A 65 14.04 5.49 -13.75
C SER A 65 13.42 6.00 -12.47
N LYS A 66 12.21 6.56 -12.56
CA LYS A 66 11.39 6.95 -11.41
C LYS A 66 10.15 6.06 -11.40
N ALA A 67 10.06 5.17 -10.41
CA ALA A 67 8.93 4.29 -10.24
C ALA A 67 7.93 4.89 -9.27
N THR A 68 6.64 4.84 -9.62
CA THR A 68 5.54 5.14 -8.70
C THR A 68 4.98 3.84 -8.16
N LEU A 69 4.73 3.79 -6.85
CA LEU A 69 3.91 2.76 -6.21
C LEU A 69 2.58 3.39 -5.82
N LEU A 70 1.51 2.61 -5.94
CA LEU A 70 0.15 3.02 -5.59
C LEU A 70 -0.28 2.18 -4.39
N VAL A 71 -0.83 2.83 -3.37
CA VAL A 71 -1.39 2.18 -2.19
C VAL A 71 -2.89 2.44 -2.24
N TYR A 72 -3.68 1.37 -2.33
CA TYR A 72 -5.14 1.42 -2.31
C TYR A 72 -5.62 0.87 -0.98
N VAL A 73 -6.56 1.58 -0.34
CA VAL A 73 -7.21 1.14 0.88
C VAL A 73 -8.67 0.85 0.55
N PHE A 74 -9.13 -0.34 0.94
CA PHE A 74 -10.50 -0.80 0.72
C PHE A 74 -11.13 -1.12 2.08
N VAL A 75 -12.24 -0.47 2.36
CA VAL A 75 -13.03 -0.67 3.59
C VAL A 75 -14.49 -0.91 3.18
N ALA A 76 -15.11 -1.90 3.78
CA ALA A 76 -16.55 -2.12 3.67
C ALA A 76 -17.27 -0.93 4.30
N TYR A 77 -18.08 -0.23 3.50
CA TYR A 77 -18.69 1.02 3.93
C TYR A 77 -19.75 0.83 5.01
N ALA A 78 -20.51 -0.25 4.93
CA ALA A 78 -21.39 -0.72 5.99
C ALA A 78 -21.40 -2.25 5.95
N ALA A 79 -21.46 -2.91 7.11
CA ALA A 79 -21.46 -4.36 7.18
C ALA A 79 -22.31 -4.89 8.34
N ALA A 80 -22.68 -6.18 8.26
CA ALA A 80 -23.38 -6.85 9.33
C ALA A 80 -22.55 -6.85 10.64
N GLY A 81 -23.22 -6.91 11.78
CA GLY A 81 -22.54 -6.92 13.08
C GLY A 81 -22.34 -5.54 13.71
N GLY A 82 -23.04 -4.51 13.21
CA GLY A 82 -23.00 -3.16 13.79
C GLY A 82 -21.85 -2.29 13.28
N TRP A 83 -21.18 -2.70 12.20
CA TRP A 83 -20.21 -1.87 11.50
C TRP A 83 -20.93 -0.77 10.71
N THR A 84 -20.74 0.47 11.15
CA THR A 84 -21.36 1.66 10.60
C THR A 84 -20.47 2.34 9.57
N GLU A 85 -21.06 3.30 8.85
CA GLU A 85 -20.33 4.18 7.96
C GLU A 85 -19.32 5.06 8.72
N GLU A 86 -19.61 5.43 9.97
CA GLU A 86 -18.68 6.16 10.84
C GLU A 86 -17.45 5.31 11.15
N ASP A 87 -17.64 4.03 11.50
CA ASP A 87 -16.53 3.08 11.72
C ASP A 87 -15.67 2.91 10.45
N ALA A 88 -16.29 2.96 9.26
CA ALA A 88 -15.58 2.85 7.99
C ALA A 88 -14.67 4.05 7.71
N GLU A 89 -15.16 5.26 7.96
CA GLU A 89 -14.36 6.50 7.81
C GLU A 89 -13.23 6.55 8.86
N ASP A 90 -13.52 6.22 10.12
CA ASP A 90 -12.50 6.15 11.18
C ASP A 90 -11.40 5.13 10.85
N ALA A 91 -11.78 3.97 10.27
CA ALA A 91 -10.82 2.98 9.83
C ALA A 91 -9.98 3.47 8.64
N LEU A 92 -10.57 4.20 7.69
CA LEU A 92 -9.85 4.80 6.57
C LEU A 92 -8.80 5.80 7.07
N ASP A 93 -9.18 6.71 7.96
CA ASP A 93 -8.29 7.72 8.54
C ASP A 93 -7.16 7.08 9.36
N ALA A 94 -7.49 6.08 10.18
CA ALA A 94 -6.48 5.36 10.96
C ALA A 94 -5.45 4.63 10.07
N ILE A 95 -5.91 4.02 8.97
CA ILE A 95 -5.03 3.34 8.02
C ILE A 95 -4.18 4.35 7.24
N GLU A 96 -4.75 5.47 6.80
CA GLU A 96 -4.04 6.53 6.08
C GLU A 96 -2.92 7.12 6.94
N ALA A 97 -3.21 7.47 8.20
CA ALA A 97 -2.22 7.95 9.14
C ALA A 97 -1.08 6.93 9.35
N ALA A 98 -1.41 5.65 9.56
CA ALA A 98 -0.40 4.61 9.75
C ALA A 98 0.45 4.36 8.47
N ILE A 99 -0.13 4.49 7.28
CA ILE A 99 0.63 4.44 6.02
C ILE A 99 1.59 5.64 5.94
N ALA A 100 1.12 6.84 6.27
CA ALA A 100 1.94 8.05 6.26
C ALA A 100 3.13 7.93 7.21
N ASP A 101 2.93 7.40 8.42
CA ASP A 101 3.99 7.14 9.40
C ASP A 101 5.05 6.17 8.87
N VAL A 102 4.62 5.06 8.24
CA VAL A 102 5.55 4.10 7.62
C VAL A 102 6.35 4.75 6.50
N VAL A 103 5.70 5.55 5.65
CA VAL A 103 6.38 6.24 4.55
C VAL A 103 7.37 7.27 5.08
N LEU A 104 6.98 8.07 6.07
CA LEU A 104 7.85 9.09 6.67
C LEU A 104 9.07 8.46 7.34
N ALA A 105 8.89 7.39 8.13
CA ALA A 105 9.97 6.65 8.78
C ALA A 105 10.97 6.01 7.80
N ASN A 106 10.57 5.85 6.53
CA ASN A 106 11.40 5.26 5.46
C ASN A 106 11.72 6.27 4.34
N SER A 107 11.39 7.55 4.53
CA SER A 107 11.77 8.63 3.61
C SER A 107 13.21 9.06 3.91
N SER A 108 14.09 8.93 2.90
CA SER A 108 15.51 9.31 2.97
C SER A 108 15.74 10.74 2.54
#